data_AF-A0A517NV60-F1
#
_entry.id   AF-A0A517NV60-F1
#
_cell.length_a   1.000
_cell.length_b   1.000
_cell.length_c   1.000
_cell.angle_alpha   90.00
_cell.angle_beta   90.00
_cell.angle_gamma   90.00
#
_symmetry.space_group_name_H-M   'P 1'
#
loop_
_entity.id
_entity.type
_entity.pdbx_description
1 polymer ?
#
loop_
_entity_poly.entity_id
_entity_poly.type
_entity_poly.pdbx_seq_one_letter_code
_entity_poly.pdbx_strand_id
1 'polypeptide(L)'
;MARLQIESTLAARGEQHRFGNILSHLHVMRPRMRCRSFVLLLALYTLTTFASELPAQKPTPASIERQQFNQVFVKVIIPVTARTPKQNGPVVESWVAEQLKELGETEYFAVTDWVPVCDGLLEDDEIDNRIWSGSLAGKNSGLFCPVGGDLPERNSGSVLLSVGGWSPASGYEARVTLADEPGTRAVEPVIHYSARGKRKAIPGKKPLAYVAILIGPPPRKPVTSHSDGE
;
A
#
# COMPACT_ATOMS: atom_id res chain seq x y z
N MET A 1 44.45 -37.80 38.41
CA MET A 1 43.85 -37.13 39.58
C MET A 1 42.54 -36.52 39.10
N ALA A 2 41.44 -37.29 39.20
CA ALA A 2 40.31 -37.13 40.14
C ALA A 2 39.29 -36.06 39.65
N ARG A 3 38.13 -36.39 39.05
CA ARG A 3 36.86 -37.04 39.49
C ARG A 3 35.80 -36.06 40.02
N LEU A 4 34.52 -36.43 39.77
CA LEU A 4 33.21 -35.83 40.12
C LEU A 4 32.63 -34.90 39.03
N GLN A 5 31.62 -35.23 38.21
CA GLN A 5 30.56 -36.25 38.18
C GLN A 5 29.57 -36.21 39.36
N ILE A 6 28.38 -35.63 39.11
CA ILE A 6 27.12 -35.98 39.79
C ILE A 6 26.00 -36.02 38.74
N GLU A 7 25.49 -37.24 38.53
CA GLU A 7 24.15 -37.54 38.02
C GLU A 7 23.17 -37.65 39.20
N SER A 8 21.89 -37.30 38.99
CA SER A 8 20.72 -38.11 39.40
C SER A 8 19.44 -37.51 38.77
N THR A 9 18.79 -38.05 37.73
CA THR A 9 17.89 -39.22 37.54
C THR A 9 16.56 -39.28 38.30
N LEU A 10 15.51 -39.64 37.51
CA LEU A 10 14.21 -40.29 37.83
C LEU A 10 13.07 -39.39 38.39
N ALA A 11 11.78 -39.53 38.03
CA ALA A 11 11.00 -40.48 37.23
C ALA A 11 9.62 -39.81 36.91
N ALA A 12 9.07 -39.89 35.70
CA ALA A 12 8.11 -40.88 35.18
C ALA A 12 6.59 -40.58 35.37
N ARG A 13 5.88 -40.72 34.23
CA ARG A 13 4.54 -41.32 34.00
C ARG A 13 3.23 -40.64 34.44
N GLY A 14 2.28 -40.65 33.49
CA GLY A 14 0.82 -40.60 33.66
C GLY A 14 0.12 -39.79 32.55
N GLU A 15 -0.12 -40.32 31.34
CA GLU A 15 -1.37 -41.00 30.89
C GLU A 15 -2.68 -40.38 31.43
N GLN A 16 -3.50 -39.69 30.63
CA GLN A 16 -4.51 -40.18 29.66
C GLN A 16 -5.89 -40.51 30.29
N HIS A 17 -6.95 -40.04 29.61
CA HIS A 17 -8.41 -40.26 29.79
C HIS A 17 -9.20 -39.45 30.84
N ARG A 18 -10.18 -38.66 30.34
CA ARG A 18 -11.60 -39.07 30.37
C ARG A 18 -12.49 -38.17 29.48
N PHE A 19 -13.06 -38.80 28.47
CA PHE A 19 -14.33 -38.42 27.83
C PHE A 19 -15.47 -38.55 28.84
N GLY A 20 -16.45 -37.64 28.76
CA GLY A 20 -17.71 -37.72 29.48
C GLY A 20 -18.80 -36.94 28.74
N ASN A 21 -19.51 -37.62 27.84
CA ASN A 21 -20.81 -37.23 27.30
C ASN A 21 -21.85 -37.16 28.42
N ILE A 22 -22.71 -36.12 28.44
CA ILE A 22 -24.11 -36.28 28.86
C ILE A 22 -25.00 -35.43 27.94
N LEU A 23 -25.94 -36.12 27.32
CA LEU A 23 -27.00 -35.65 26.44
C LEU A 23 -28.31 -35.81 27.20
N SER A 24 -29.12 -34.76 27.35
CA SER A 24 -30.60 -34.85 27.50
C SER A 24 -31.21 -33.50 27.86
N HIS A 25 -32.02 -32.92 26.96
CA HIS A 25 -33.48 -32.88 27.14
C HIS A 25 -34.16 -32.16 25.96
N LEU A 26 -34.94 -32.94 25.20
CA LEU A 26 -36.01 -32.43 24.34
C LEU A 26 -37.07 -31.74 25.21
N HIS A 27 -37.52 -30.55 24.82
CA HIS A 27 -38.89 -30.10 25.08
C HIS A 27 -39.47 -29.59 23.76
N VAL A 28 -40.46 -30.34 23.27
CA VAL A 28 -41.35 -29.96 22.19
C VAL A 28 -42.46 -29.11 22.79
N MET A 29 -42.64 -27.88 22.31
CA MET A 29 -43.96 -27.23 22.32
C MET A 29 -44.27 -26.63 20.95
N ARG A 30 -45.48 -26.95 20.51
CA ARG A 30 -46.09 -26.70 19.20
C ARG A 30 -46.71 -25.28 19.13
N PRO A 31 -47.19 -24.85 17.95
CA PRO A 31 -47.20 -23.47 17.48
C PRO A 31 -48.51 -22.72 17.75
N ARG A 32 -48.46 -21.38 17.71
CA ARG A 32 -49.46 -20.50 17.08
C ARG A 32 -49.09 -19.04 17.29
N MET A 33 -48.90 -18.30 16.18
CA MET A 33 -49.60 -17.03 15.95
C MET A 33 -49.46 -16.64 14.47
N ARG A 34 -50.60 -16.71 13.78
CA ARG A 34 -50.88 -15.94 12.56
C ARG A 34 -50.99 -14.48 12.98
N CYS A 35 -50.39 -13.55 12.23
CA CYS A 35 -51.13 -12.48 11.54
C CYS A 35 -50.18 -11.42 10.96
N ARG A 36 -50.17 -11.36 9.63
CA ARG A 36 -50.35 -10.14 8.82
C ARG A 36 -49.50 -8.91 9.19
N SER A 37 -48.32 -8.80 8.58
CA SER A 37 -47.90 -7.54 7.94
C SER A 37 -46.64 -7.76 7.10
N PHE A 38 -46.79 -8.27 5.87
CA PHE A 38 -45.67 -8.40 4.91
C PHE A 38 -46.06 -7.96 3.49
N VAL A 39 -47.14 -7.18 3.34
CA VAL A 39 -47.60 -6.69 2.03
C VAL A 39 -47.42 -5.17 1.87
N LEU A 40 -46.90 -4.46 2.89
CA LEU A 40 -46.82 -2.99 2.89
C LEU A 40 -45.43 -2.40 2.60
N LEU A 41 -44.44 -3.21 2.19
CA LEU A 41 -43.11 -2.73 1.81
C LEU A 41 -42.82 -2.79 0.30
N LEU A 42 -43.71 -3.38 -0.51
CA LEU A 42 -43.53 -3.44 -1.97
C LEU A 42 -44.16 -2.27 -2.75
N ALA A 43 -44.94 -1.40 -2.10
CA ALA A 43 -45.66 -0.31 -2.76
C ALA A 43 -44.92 1.05 -2.78
N LEU A 44 -43.66 1.11 -2.32
CA LEU A 44 -42.82 2.32 -2.38
C LEU A 44 -41.66 2.20 -3.40
N TYR A 45 -41.62 1.13 -4.19
CA TYR A 45 -40.51 0.82 -5.11
C TYR A 45 -40.76 1.25 -6.57
N THR A 46 -41.61 2.24 -6.82
CA THR A 46 -41.91 2.73 -8.17
C THR A 46 -41.96 4.25 -8.29
N LEU A 47 -41.09 4.98 -7.57
CA LEU A 47 -40.90 6.40 -7.80
C LEU A 47 -39.41 6.74 -7.92
N THR A 48 -39.06 7.10 -9.15
CA THR A 48 -37.94 7.97 -9.56
C THR A 48 -36.53 7.41 -9.42
N THR A 49 -36.11 6.63 -10.43
CA THR A 49 -34.75 6.74 -10.97
C THR A 49 -34.56 8.13 -11.57
N PHE A 50 -34.29 9.14 -10.75
CA PHE A 50 -33.56 10.31 -11.24
C PHE A 50 -32.14 9.83 -11.49
N ALA A 51 -31.84 9.53 -12.75
CA ALA A 51 -30.48 9.68 -13.23
C ALA A 51 -30.13 11.15 -13.04
N SER A 52 -29.54 11.46 -11.88
CA SER A 52 -28.83 12.71 -11.69
C SER A 52 -27.62 12.65 -12.60
N GLU A 53 -27.81 12.98 -13.88
CA GLU A 53 -26.75 13.63 -14.65
C GLU A 53 -26.49 14.96 -13.93
N LEU A 54 -25.68 14.88 -12.87
CA LEU A 54 -25.00 16.06 -12.36
C LEU A 54 -24.29 16.65 -13.57
N PRO A 55 -24.60 17.91 -13.97
CA PRO A 55 -23.81 18.54 -15.00
C PRO A 55 -22.36 18.44 -14.53
N ALA A 56 -21.51 17.80 -15.35
CA ALA A 56 -20.09 17.69 -15.07
C ALA A 56 -19.64 19.08 -14.63
N GLN A 57 -19.27 19.21 -13.34
CA GLN A 57 -18.94 20.51 -12.79
C GLN A 57 -17.87 21.09 -13.69
N LYS A 58 -18.14 22.29 -14.24
CA LYS A 58 -17.12 22.99 -15.02
C LYS A 58 -15.90 23.10 -14.10
N PRO A 59 -14.72 22.71 -14.58
CA PRO A 59 -13.54 22.70 -13.75
C PRO A 59 -13.36 24.06 -13.09
N THR A 60 -13.35 24.10 -11.75
CA THR A 60 -13.06 25.28 -10.95
C THR A 60 -11.69 25.84 -11.35
N PRO A 61 -11.44 27.15 -11.25
CA PRO A 61 -10.14 27.74 -11.58
C PRO A 61 -8.96 27.03 -10.89
N ALA A 62 -9.15 26.60 -9.63
CA ALA A 62 -8.20 25.75 -8.92
C ALA A 62 -7.93 24.43 -9.67
N SER A 63 -8.97 23.70 -10.11
CA SER A 63 -8.82 22.45 -10.89
C SER A 63 -8.15 22.64 -12.27
N ILE A 64 -8.27 23.84 -12.86
CA ILE A 64 -7.63 24.20 -14.14
C ILE A 64 -6.13 24.45 -13.94
N GLU A 65 -5.72 25.11 -12.84
CA GLU A 65 -4.32 25.25 -12.45
C GLU A 65 -3.72 23.91 -12.02
N ARG A 66 -4.50 23.07 -11.33
CA ARG A 66 -4.13 21.72 -10.89
C ARG A 66 -3.76 20.78 -12.05
N GLN A 67 -4.42 20.92 -13.21
CA GLN A 67 -4.09 20.16 -14.43
C GLN A 67 -2.75 20.53 -15.10
N GLN A 68 -2.08 21.58 -14.63
CA GLN A 68 -0.79 22.03 -15.18
C GLN A 68 0.41 21.38 -14.52
N PHE A 69 0.22 20.73 -13.37
CA PHE A 69 1.30 20.09 -12.65
C PHE A 69 1.73 18.78 -13.28
N ASN A 70 3.04 18.52 -13.24
CA ASN A 70 3.59 17.24 -13.68
C ASN A 70 3.11 16.09 -12.79
N GLN A 71 3.05 14.89 -13.33
CA GLN A 71 2.63 13.71 -12.59
C GLN A 71 3.83 13.09 -11.87
N VAL A 72 3.64 12.60 -10.64
CA VAL A 72 4.67 11.87 -9.91
C VAL A 72 4.34 10.38 -9.98
N PHE A 73 5.27 9.58 -10.48
CA PHE A 73 5.14 8.12 -10.53
C PHE A 73 6.17 7.47 -9.64
N VAL A 74 5.75 6.42 -8.94
CA VAL A 74 6.58 5.64 -8.05
C VAL A 74 6.54 4.17 -8.42
N LYS A 75 7.70 3.50 -8.33
CA LYS A 75 7.82 2.05 -8.42
C LYS A 75 8.60 1.52 -7.22
N VAL A 76 8.07 0.48 -6.59
CA VAL A 76 8.73 -0.19 -5.44
C VAL A 76 9.63 -1.31 -5.92
N ILE A 77 10.89 -1.26 -5.49
CA ILE A 77 11.91 -2.25 -5.76
C ILE A 77 12.32 -2.93 -4.44
N ILE A 78 12.29 -4.26 -4.42
CA ILE A 78 12.68 -5.08 -3.27
C ILE A 78 14.02 -5.77 -3.55
N PRO A 79 15.02 -5.64 -2.65
CA PRO A 79 16.26 -6.41 -2.72
C PRO A 79 15.99 -7.91 -2.59
N VAL A 80 16.75 -8.73 -3.30
CA VAL A 80 16.71 -10.18 -3.11
C VAL A 80 17.49 -10.54 -1.86
N THR A 81 16.81 -11.18 -0.91
CA THR A 81 17.43 -11.69 0.33
C THR A 81 16.83 -13.04 0.69
N ALA A 82 17.37 -13.70 1.72
CA ALA A 82 16.76 -14.91 2.28
C ALA A 82 15.30 -14.70 2.74
N ARG A 83 14.91 -13.47 3.10
CA ARG A 83 13.54 -13.11 3.51
C ARG A 83 12.67 -12.59 2.36
N THR A 84 13.30 -12.17 1.27
CA THR A 84 12.66 -11.63 0.07
C THR A 84 13.24 -12.34 -1.14
N PRO A 85 12.98 -13.65 -1.30
CA PRO A 85 13.49 -14.38 -2.46
C PRO A 85 12.95 -13.75 -3.74
N LYS A 86 13.73 -13.84 -4.82
CA LYS A 86 13.38 -13.29 -6.13
C LYS A 86 11.98 -13.74 -6.54
N GLN A 87 11.16 -12.78 -6.95
CA GLN A 87 9.83 -13.04 -7.49
C GLN A 87 9.75 -12.55 -8.94
N ASN A 88 8.78 -13.10 -9.67
CA ASN A 88 8.31 -12.46 -10.89
C ASN A 88 7.60 -11.17 -10.50
N GLY A 89 7.88 -10.11 -11.24
CA GLY A 89 7.27 -8.82 -11.02
C GLY A 89 7.40 -7.96 -12.28
N PRO A 90 6.91 -6.73 -12.23
CA PRO A 90 7.06 -5.78 -13.32
C PRO A 90 8.52 -5.56 -13.69
N VAL A 91 8.74 -5.13 -14.93
CA VAL A 91 10.08 -4.83 -15.44
C VAL A 91 10.70 -3.70 -14.62
N VAL A 92 11.99 -3.84 -14.31
CA VAL A 92 12.82 -2.76 -13.77
C VAL A 92 13.55 -2.12 -14.94
N GLU A 93 13.31 -0.82 -15.13
CA GLU A 93 13.92 -0.05 -16.22
C GLU A 93 15.45 0.01 -16.07
N SER A 94 16.16 0.09 -17.19
CA SER A 94 17.63 0.08 -17.21
C SER A 94 18.23 1.21 -16.37
N TRP A 95 17.66 2.41 -16.40
CA TRP A 95 18.14 3.54 -15.61
C TRP A 95 17.95 3.33 -14.10
N VAL A 96 16.92 2.59 -13.69
CA VAL A 96 16.70 2.20 -12.29
C VAL A 96 17.75 1.17 -11.89
N ALA A 97 17.98 0.18 -12.76
CA ALA A 97 19.01 -0.84 -12.56
C ALA A 97 20.41 -0.24 -12.40
N GLU A 98 20.76 0.75 -13.22
CA GLU A 98 22.03 1.47 -13.15
C GLU A 98 22.20 2.19 -11.81
N GLN A 99 21.20 2.95 -11.37
CA GLN A 99 21.25 3.63 -10.06
C GLN A 99 21.29 2.64 -8.89
N LEU A 100 20.55 1.54 -8.95
CA LEU A 100 20.61 0.49 -7.93
C LEU A 100 22.01 -0.12 -7.82
N LYS A 101 22.67 -0.34 -8.97
CA LYS A 101 24.06 -0.82 -9.02
C LYS A 101 25.02 0.20 -8.39
N GLU A 102 24.85 1.49 -8.65
CA GLU A 102 25.62 2.57 -8.00
C GLU A 102 25.41 2.60 -6.49
N LEU A 103 24.19 2.27 -6.03
CA LEU A 103 23.84 2.09 -4.62
C LEU A 103 24.34 0.75 -4.04
N GLY A 104 25.01 -0.10 -4.84
CA GLY A 104 25.56 -1.38 -4.43
C GLY A 104 24.55 -2.53 -4.36
N GLU A 105 23.35 -2.36 -4.93
CA GLU A 105 22.35 -3.42 -5.02
C GLU A 105 22.38 -4.10 -6.38
N THR A 106 22.60 -5.42 -6.39
CA THR A 106 22.84 -6.20 -7.61
C THR A 106 21.73 -7.19 -7.90
N GLU A 107 20.94 -7.58 -6.90
CA GLU A 107 19.82 -8.50 -7.06
C GLU A 107 18.55 -7.92 -6.45
N TYR A 108 17.55 -7.69 -7.29
CA TYR A 108 16.31 -7.02 -6.90
C TYR A 108 15.15 -7.37 -7.84
N PHE A 109 13.92 -7.05 -7.46
CA PHE A 109 12.73 -7.16 -8.30
C PHE A 109 11.71 -6.06 -7.96
N ALA A 110 10.91 -5.64 -8.93
CA ALA A 110 9.80 -4.73 -8.66
C ALA A 110 8.59 -5.48 -8.12
N VAL A 111 7.84 -4.85 -7.21
CA VAL A 111 6.56 -5.38 -6.67
C VAL A 111 5.35 -4.58 -7.10
N THR A 112 5.58 -3.44 -7.74
CA THR A 112 4.55 -2.60 -8.36
C THR A 112 4.99 -2.25 -9.78
N ASP A 113 4.03 -1.90 -10.63
CA ASP A 113 4.35 -1.10 -11.82
C ASP A 113 4.56 0.36 -11.38
N TRP A 114 4.68 1.29 -12.33
CA TRP A 114 4.60 2.72 -12.04
C TRP A 114 3.20 3.09 -11.52
N VAL A 115 3.13 3.47 -10.26
CA VAL A 115 1.91 3.92 -9.59
C VAL A 115 1.93 5.45 -9.51
N PRO A 116 0.91 6.16 -10.00
CA PRO A 116 0.81 7.60 -9.81
C PRO A 116 0.59 7.91 -8.32
N VAL A 117 1.28 8.93 -7.83
CA VAL A 117 1.01 9.55 -6.53
C VAL A 117 0.28 10.84 -6.81
N CYS A 118 -0.98 10.91 -6.39
CA CYS A 118 -1.79 12.10 -6.55
C CYS A 118 -1.43 13.12 -5.48
N ASP A 119 -1.53 14.38 -5.84
CA ASP A 119 -1.18 15.47 -4.95
C ASP A 119 -2.40 15.82 -4.09
N GLY A 120 -2.32 15.52 -2.79
CA GLY A 120 -3.38 15.84 -1.82
C GLY A 120 -3.64 17.34 -1.70
N LEU A 121 -2.73 18.20 -2.16
CA LEU A 121 -2.94 19.65 -2.24
C LEU A 121 -3.88 20.03 -3.41
N LEU A 122 -4.05 19.12 -4.38
CA LEU A 122 -4.81 19.34 -5.60
C LEU A 122 -6.20 18.69 -5.59
N GLU A 123 -6.52 17.81 -4.66
CA GLU A 123 -7.85 17.20 -4.58
C GLU A 123 -8.61 17.70 -3.36
N ASP A 124 -9.93 17.84 -3.50
CA ASP A 124 -10.79 18.32 -2.42
C ASP A 124 -11.24 17.16 -1.49
N ASP A 125 -10.78 15.93 -1.77
CA ASP A 125 -11.06 14.68 -1.04
C ASP A 125 -9.79 14.04 -0.47
N GLU A 126 -9.93 13.19 0.56
CA GLU A 126 -8.83 12.40 1.13
C GLU A 126 -8.34 11.37 0.09
N ILE A 127 -7.19 11.65 -0.53
CA ILE A 127 -6.57 10.76 -1.51
C ILE A 127 -5.92 9.56 -0.80
N ASP A 128 -6.42 8.34 -1.03
CA ASP A 128 -5.69 7.12 -0.69
C ASP A 128 -4.58 6.85 -1.74
N ASN A 129 -3.41 7.45 -1.52
CA ASN A 129 -2.19 7.19 -2.31
C ASN A 129 -1.54 5.85 -1.97
N ARG A 130 -2.32 4.76 -2.01
CA ARG A 130 -1.81 3.41 -1.77
C ARG A 130 -0.91 2.96 -2.92
N ILE A 131 0.40 2.92 -2.68
CA ILE A 131 1.41 2.49 -3.66
C ILE A 131 1.54 0.97 -3.69
N TRP A 132 1.62 0.33 -2.53
CA TRP A 132 1.80 -1.11 -2.43
C TRP A 132 1.06 -1.69 -1.23
N SER A 133 0.47 -2.87 -1.37
CA SER A 133 -0.26 -3.53 -0.28
C SER A 133 0.63 -4.14 0.81
N GLY A 134 1.95 -4.15 0.62
CA GLY A 134 2.88 -4.85 1.52
C GLY A 134 2.87 -6.38 1.34
N SER A 135 2.18 -6.89 0.32
CA SER A 135 2.09 -8.32 0.08
C SER A 135 3.14 -8.78 -0.92
N LEU A 136 3.91 -9.80 -0.52
CA LEU A 136 4.76 -10.61 -1.40
C LEU A 136 4.09 -11.96 -1.67
N ALA A 137 4.46 -12.62 -2.77
CA ALA A 137 4.00 -13.98 -3.03
C ALA A 137 4.60 -14.97 -2.01
N GLY A 138 3.80 -15.98 -1.62
CA GLY A 138 4.24 -17.11 -0.80
C GLY A 138 4.20 -16.87 0.71
N LYS A 139 5.02 -17.60 1.46
CA LYS A 139 5.03 -17.64 2.93
C LYS A 139 5.34 -16.30 3.61
N ASN A 140 5.81 -15.33 2.84
CA ASN A 140 6.30 -14.03 3.30
C ASN A 140 5.29 -12.90 3.05
N SER A 141 4.04 -13.23 2.72
CA SER A 141 2.99 -12.27 2.35
C SER A 141 2.58 -11.28 3.45
N GLY A 142 2.89 -11.56 4.73
CA GLY A 142 2.57 -10.71 5.87
C GLY A 142 3.75 -9.97 6.50
N LEU A 143 4.92 -9.93 5.85
CA LEU A 143 6.14 -9.32 6.41
C LEU A 143 6.22 -7.81 6.25
N PHE A 144 5.49 -7.23 5.28
CA PHE A 144 5.51 -5.80 5.03
C PHE A 144 4.15 -5.17 5.34
N CYS A 145 4.22 -3.91 5.72
CA CYS A 145 3.04 -3.08 5.88
C CYS A 145 2.67 -2.41 4.55
N PRO A 146 1.38 -2.05 4.35
CA PRO A 146 0.97 -1.25 3.21
C PRO A 146 1.78 0.06 3.12
N VAL A 147 2.17 0.42 1.91
CA VAL A 147 2.99 1.60 1.60
C VAL A 147 2.13 2.64 0.91
N GLY A 148 2.23 3.87 1.39
CA GLY A 148 1.56 5.04 0.85
C GLY A 148 2.55 6.08 0.33
N GLY A 149 2.11 6.89 -0.62
CA GLY A 149 2.82 8.08 -1.10
C GLY A 149 2.19 9.36 -0.58
N ASP A 150 2.99 10.38 -0.38
CA ASP A 150 2.52 11.72 -0.05
C ASP A 150 3.40 12.76 -0.74
N LEU A 151 2.79 13.88 -1.14
CA LEU A 151 3.44 15.03 -1.75
C LEU A 151 3.30 16.23 -0.80
N PRO A 152 4.00 16.22 0.34
CA PRO A 152 3.79 17.19 1.40
C PRO A 152 4.15 18.63 0.99
N GLU A 153 5.04 18.80 0.01
CA GLU A 153 5.41 20.12 -0.49
C GLU A 153 5.56 20.08 -2.01
N ARG A 154 4.94 21.06 -2.66
CA ARG A 154 5.16 21.36 -4.06
C ARG A 154 5.20 22.87 -4.23
N ASN A 155 6.33 23.38 -4.70
CA ASN A 155 6.57 24.81 -4.88
C ASN A 155 7.30 25.05 -6.20
N SER A 156 7.60 26.32 -6.50
CA SER A 156 8.15 26.86 -7.75
C SER A 156 9.25 26.01 -8.43
N GLY A 157 8.88 24.92 -9.10
CA GLY A 157 9.78 24.02 -9.81
C GLY A 157 10.36 22.87 -8.98
N SER A 158 9.87 22.59 -7.76
CA SER A 158 10.30 21.43 -6.98
C SER A 158 9.15 20.71 -6.28
N VAL A 159 9.31 19.41 -6.12
CA VAL A 159 8.36 18.54 -5.44
C VAL A 159 9.09 17.70 -4.39
N LEU A 160 8.58 17.72 -3.17
CA LEU A 160 8.98 16.82 -2.10
C LEU A 160 8.02 15.64 -2.10
N LEU A 161 8.58 14.44 -2.27
CA LEU A 161 7.85 13.18 -2.16
C LEU A 161 8.28 12.46 -0.88
N SER A 162 7.31 11.88 -0.18
CA SER A 162 7.51 10.91 0.88
C SER A 162 6.81 9.60 0.54
N VAL A 163 7.50 8.47 0.68
CA VAL A 163 6.95 7.13 0.52
C VAL A 163 7.20 6.35 1.80
N GLY A 164 6.13 6.16 2.58
CA GLY A 164 6.16 5.65 3.95
C GLY A 164 5.28 4.43 4.17
N GLY A 165 5.19 3.97 5.42
CA GLY A 165 4.35 2.82 5.80
C GLY A 165 5.05 1.47 5.79
N TRP A 166 6.38 1.43 5.66
CA TRP A 166 7.16 0.19 5.50
C TRP A 166 7.25 -0.71 6.74
N SER A 167 6.83 -0.23 7.91
CA SER A 167 6.96 -0.93 9.18
C SER A 167 5.86 -0.46 10.15
N PRO A 168 5.39 -1.33 11.07
CA PRO A 168 4.45 -0.94 12.13
C PRO A 168 5.06 0.10 13.07
N ALA A 169 6.38 0.04 13.28
CA ALA A 169 7.14 1.10 13.94
C ALA A 169 7.42 2.20 12.91
N SER A 170 6.99 3.42 13.23
CA SER A 170 7.18 4.60 12.39
C SER A 170 8.66 4.88 12.09
N GLY A 171 8.91 5.60 11.00
CA GLY A 171 10.23 6.15 10.68
C GLY A 171 10.92 5.52 9.48
N TYR A 172 10.49 4.39 8.93
CA TYR A 172 11.01 3.96 7.62
C TYR A 172 10.28 4.69 6.50
N GLU A 173 11.01 5.49 5.73
CA GLU A 173 10.50 6.20 4.55
C GLU A 173 11.61 6.34 3.49
N ALA A 174 11.21 6.51 2.24
CA ALA A 174 12.02 7.16 1.22
C ALA A 174 11.49 8.58 1.06
N ARG A 175 12.35 9.59 1.19
CA ARG A 175 11.98 11.00 1.11
C ARG A 175 12.97 11.73 0.22
N VAL A 176 12.45 12.50 -0.74
CA VAL A 176 13.27 13.11 -1.79
C VAL A 176 12.66 14.40 -2.30
N THR A 177 13.52 15.39 -2.56
CA THR A 177 13.15 16.59 -3.28
C THR A 177 13.69 16.47 -4.71
N LEU A 178 12.80 16.61 -5.69
CA LEU A 178 13.13 16.55 -7.10
C LEU A 178 12.72 17.86 -7.78
N ALA A 179 13.40 18.18 -8.89
CA ALA A 179 12.89 19.17 -9.82
C ALA A 179 11.55 18.71 -10.36
N ASP A 180 10.56 19.60 -10.36
CA ASP A 180 9.24 19.37 -10.91
C ASP A 180 9.27 19.57 -12.43
N GLU A 181 10.05 18.74 -13.11
CA GLU A 181 10.27 18.78 -14.55
C GLU A 181 10.13 17.37 -15.16
N PRO A 182 9.39 17.21 -16.27
CA PRO A 182 9.23 15.91 -16.92
C PRO A 182 10.57 15.25 -17.27
N GLY A 183 10.72 13.98 -16.91
CA GLY A 183 11.94 13.21 -17.09
C GLY A 183 12.88 13.23 -15.87
N THR A 184 12.65 14.11 -14.90
CA THR A 184 13.36 14.08 -13.61
C THR A 184 13.07 12.76 -12.91
N ARG A 185 14.12 12.11 -12.40
CA ARG A 185 14.03 10.76 -11.86
C ARG A 185 15.11 10.50 -10.82
N ALA A 186 14.80 9.63 -9.86
CA ALA A 186 15.73 9.21 -8.83
C ALA A 186 15.40 7.81 -8.31
N VAL A 187 16.35 7.17 -7.65
CA VAL A 187 16.15 5.96 -6.86
C VAL A 187 16.60 6.22 -5.43
N GLU A 188 15.69 6.09 -4.49
CA GLU A 188 15.97 6.36 -3.07
C GLU A 188 15.80 5.12 -2.19
N PRO A 189 16.76 4.83 -1.30
CA PRO A 189 16.63 3.74 -0.35
C PRO A 189 15.62 4.07 0.75
N VAL A 190 14.84 3.07 1.12
CA VAL A 190 13.97 3.13 2.30
C VAL A 190 14.79 2.91 3.54
N ILE A 191 14.85 3.94 4.37
CA ILE A 191 15.71 4.01 5.55
C ILE A 191 14.97 4.62 6.72
N HIS A 192 15.55 4.46 7.91
CA HIS A 192 14.95 4.96 9.13
C HIS A 192 15.24 6.45 9.33
N TYR A 193 14.22 7.23 9.64
CA TYR A 193 14.25 8.62 10.05
C TYR A 193 13.94 8.68 11.54
N SER A 194 14.77 9.44 12.28
CA SER A 194 14.52 9.67 13.70
C SER A 194 13.32 10.60 13.89
N ALA A 195 12.73 10.62 15.10
CA ALA A 195 11.67 11.57 15.48
C ALA A 195 12.05 13.06 15.30
N ARG A 196 13.35 13.36 15.08
CA ARG A 196 13.85 14.70 14.77
C ARG A 196 14.06 14.93 13.26
N GLY A 197 13.51 14.08 12.39
CA GLY A 197 13.59 14.19 10.93
C GLY A 197 14.96 13.88 10.33
N LYS A 198 15.93 13.41 11.12
CA LYS A 198 17.27 13.07 10.59
C LYS A 198 17.27 11.67 10.00
N ARG A 199 17.73 11.56 8.75
CA ARG A 199 18.11 10.33 8.06
C ARG A 199 19.10 9.56 8.94
N LYS A 200 18.78 8.33 9.29
CA LYS A 200 19.63 7.44 10.08
C LYS A 200 19.76 6.11 9.39
N ALA A 201 20.79 5.98 8.56
CA ALA A 201 21.25 4.66 8.14
C ALA A 201 21.69 3.88 9.39
N ILE A 202 21.18 2.67 9.56
CA ILE A 202 21.62 1.78 10.63
C ILE A 202 22.86 1.05 10.10
N PRO A 203 24.06 1.23 10.69
CA PRO A 203 25.27 0.60 10.18
C PRO A 203 25.11 -0.92 10.05
N GLY A 204 25.56 -1.48 8.93
CA GLY A 204 25.47 -2.91 8.63
C GLY A 204 24.07 -3.40 8.22
N LYS A 205 23.05 -2.53 8.19
CA LYS A 205 21.70 -2.90 7.75
C LYS A 205 21.45 -2.37 6.33
N LYS A 206 21.15 -3.29 5.41
CA LYS A 206 20.68 -2.94 4.06
C LYS A 206 19.33 -2.19 4.14
N PRO A 207 19.02 -1.30 3.16
CA PRO A 207 17.69 -0.74 3.00
C PRO A 207 16.62 -1.82 2.92
N LEU A 208 15.41 -1.52 3.42
CA LEU A 208 14.28 -2.46 3.34
C LEU A 208 13.78 -2.64 1.91
N ALA A 209 13.83 -1.56 1.15
CA ALA A 209 13.39 -1.43 -0.22
C ALA A 209 14.10 -0.24 -0.86
N TYR A 210 13.90 -0.07 -2.15
CA TYR A 210 14.22 1.13 -2.89
C TYR A 210 12.96 1.63 -3.59
N VAL A 211 12.85 2.94 -3.73
CA VAL A 211 11.74 3.62 -4.38
C VAL A 211 12.31 4.31 -5.61
N ALA A 212 11.91 3.87 -6.80
CA ALA A 212 12.21 4.55 -8.04
C ALA A 212 11.12 5.59 -8.31
N ILE A 213 11.52 6.79 -8.71
CA ILE A 213 10.63 7.94 -8.89
C ILE A 213 10.83 8.53 -10.27
N LEU A 214 9.74 8.90 -10.93
CA LEU A 214 9.72 9.56 -12.22
C LEU A 214 8.70 10.70 -12.21
N ILE A 215 9.15 11.89 -12.61
CA ILE A 215 8.29 13.02 -12.92
C ILE A 215 7.85 12.89 -14.39
N GLY A 216 6.57 12.66 -14.63
CA GLY A 216 5.96 12.59 -15.96
C GLY A 216 5.30 13.91 -16.36
N PRO A 217 4.95 14.10 -17.64
CA PRO A 217 4.28 15.32 -18.08
C PRO A 217 2.91 15.50 -17.39
N PRO A 218 2.34 16.72 -17.42
CA PRO A 218 1.00 16.94 -16.89
C PRO A 218 -0.05 16.08 -17.59
N PRO A 219 -1.16 15.74 -16.94
CA PRO A 219 -2.23 14.96 -17.55
C PRO A 219 -2.76 15.67 -18.81
N ARG A 220 -2.85 14.95 -19.93
CA ARG A 220 -3.46 15.51 -21.15
C ARG A 220 -4.98 15.64 -20.91
N LYS A 221 -5.56 16.80 -21.22
CA LYS A 221 -7.02 16.96 -21.19
C LYS A 221 -7.66 15.91 -22.12
N PRO A 222 -8.74 15.24 -21.69
CA PRO A 222 -9.48 14.36 -22.59
C PRO A 222 -10.00 15.18 -23.77
N VAL A 223 -9.68 14.76 -24.99
CA VAL A 223 -10.25 15.34 -26.21
C VAL A 223 -11.70 14.89 -26.25
N THR A 224 -12.62 15.74 -25.81
CA THR A 224 -14.05 15.56 -26.09
C THR A 224 -14.25 15.79 -27.58
N SER A 225 -14.23 14.72 -28.36
CA SER A 225 -14.74 14.74 -29.73
C SER A 225 -16.26 14.96 -29.66
N HIS A 226 -16.68 16.22 -29.65
CA HIS A 226 -18.03 16.57 -30.05
C HIS A 226 -18.14 16.28 -31.54
N SER A 227 -18.58 15.08 -31.89
CA SER A 227 -19.22 14.85 -33.18
C SER A 227 -20.62 15.44 -33.07
N ASP A 228 -20.75 16.71 -33.39
CA ASP A 228 -22.06 17.30 -33.69
C ASP A 228 -22.51 16.66 -35.00
N GLY A 229 -23.37 15.65 -34.87
CA GLY A 229 -24.09 15.04 -35.98
C GLY A 229 -25.18 16.00 -36.43
N GLU A 230 -24.99 16.48 -37.66
CA GLU A 230 -25.90 17.26 -38.49
C GLU A 230 -27.30 16.64 -38.64
#